data_AF-A0A8S2FS96-F1
#
_entry.id   AF-A0A8S2FS96-F1
#
_cell.length_a   1.000
_cell.length_b   1.000
_cell.length_c   1.000
_cell.angle_alpha   90.00
_cell.angle_beta   90.00
_cell.angle_gamma   90.00
#
_symmetry.space_group_name_H-M   'P 1'
#
loop_
_entity.id
_entity.type
_entity.pdbx_description
1 polymer ?
#
loop_
_entity_poly.entity_id
_entity_poly.type
_entity_poly.pdbx_seq_one_letter_code
_entity_poly.pdbx_strand_id
1 'polypeptide(L)'
;TSFMFIIAVLNMVKIYQTRHPDINPRSSGTFSFLAIVIFVNVIGVYFDEQWFWILYCITHILFGLACTSKVYYMGKLKLNFRVHINLYKLVKENGFFSRPRYVNRMVLLILANVANIAFALYGAIHQPESFPNHLLFVFLGNLLLYLTWYIIMKLIHREKFTRFPVIYLITATIFWGFSLYFFFREVKSYEVPAAISRTRNKQCIVLNFFDDHDVWHILSSFSMFFSFLTLLTLDDGIRNKRRRDIAAF
;
A
#
# COMPACT_ATOMS: atom_id res chain seq x y z
N THR A 1 3.33 -5.90 -13.33
CA THR A 1 2.71 -5.79 -11.98
C THR A 1 3.72 -5.84 -10.85
N SER A 2 4.69 -6.75 -10.83
CA SER A 2 5.64 -6.92 -9.72
C SER A 2 6.40 -5.64 -9.28
N PHE A 3 6.84 -4.80 -10.23
CA PHE A 3 7.46 -3.52 -9.90
C PHE A 3 6.55 -2.59 -9.10
N MET A 4 5.24 -2.62 -9.34
CA MET A 4 4.28 -1.79 -8.60
C MET A 4 4.11 -2.27 -7.16
N PHE A 5 4.19 -3.57 -6.89
CA PHE A 5 4.21 -4.09 -5.51
C PHE A 5 5.43 -3.56 -4.75
N ILE A 6 6.61 -3.62 -5.39
CA ILE A 6 7.86 -3.12 -4.82
C ILE A 6 7.73 -1.62 -4.52
N ILE A 7 7.28 -0.82 -5.49
CA ILE A 7 7.07 0.62 -5.31
C ILE A 7 6.10 0.90 -4.17
N ALA A 8 4.97 0.19 -4.10
CA ALA A 8 3.97 0.41 -3.05
C ALA A 8 4.52 0.13 -1.65
N VAL A 9 5.20 -1.02 -1.47
CA VAL A 9 5.81 -1.40 -0.20
C VAL A 9 6.92 -0.44 0.18
N LEU A 10 7.81 -0.08 -0.75
CA LEU A 10 8.90 0.85 -0.46
C LEU A 10 8.38 2.25 -0.10
N ASN A 11 7.30 2.72 -0.74
CA ASN A 11 6.65 3.98 -0.36
C ASN A 11 6.04 3.90 1.04
N MET A 12 5.33 2.82 1.38
CA MET A 12 4.79 2.63 2.73
C MET A 12 5.91 2.62 3.79
N VAL A 13 6.99 1.88 3.52
CA VAL A 13 8.17 1.87 4.39
C VAL A 13 8.75 3.27 4.49
N LYS A 14 8.92 4.00 3.39
CA LYS A 14 9.46 5.36 3.40
C LYS A 14 8.61 6.31 4.25
N ILE A 15 7.28 6.29 4.12
CA ILE A 15 6.36 7.08 4.95
C ILE A 15 6.51 6.69 6.42
N TYR A 16 6.65 5.40 6.74
CA TYR A 16 6.83 4.96 8.11
C TYR A 16 8.16 5.45 8.72
N GLN A 17 9.23 5.38 7.93
CA GLN A 17 10.58 5.79 8.33
C GLN A 17 10.68 7.28 8.65
N THR A 18 9.87 8.15 8.05
CA THR A 18 9.96 9.61 8.33
C THR A 18 9.58 9.97 9.77
N ARG A 19 8.73 9.14 10.41
CA ARG A 19 8.25 9.35 11.79
C ARG A 19 8.79 8.36 12.80
N HIS A 20 9.30 7.22 12.35
CA HIS A 20 9.79 6.15 13.21
C HIS A 20 11.19 5.67 12.79
N PRO A 21 12.19 6.57 12.68
CA PRO A 21 13.52 6.20 12.17
C PRO A 21 14.21 5.09 12.99
N ASP A 22 13.87 4.96 14.27
CA ASP A 22 14.46 3.98 15.18
C ASP A 22 13.86 2.56 15.03
N ILE A 23 12.72 2.42 14.35
CA ILE A 23 11.96 1.15 14.24
C ILE A 23 11.93 0.69 12.77
N ASN A 24 13.00 0.97 12.03
CA ASN A 24 13.05 0.65 10.61
C ASN A 24 13.18 -0.86 10.37
N PRO A 25 12.38 -1.43 9.46
CA PRO A 25 12.64 -2.79 9.00
C PRO A 25 14.02 -2.85 8.36
N ARG A 26 14.78 -3.91 8.66
CA ARG A 26 16.06 -4.18 7.99
C ARG A 26 15.80 -4.35 6.50
N SER A 27 16.68 -3.82 5.66
CA SER A 27 16.59 -3.93 4.20
C SER A 27 16.42 -5.38 3.76
N SER A 28 17.21 -6.30 4.31
CA SER A 28 17.09 -7.74 4.06
C SER A 28 15.69 -8.27 4.39
N GLY A 29 15.10 -7.86 5.52
CA GLY A 29 13.74 -8.25 5.89
C GLY A 29 12.69 -7.75 4.90
N THR A 30 12.79 -6.49 4.44
CA THR A 30 11.87 -5.92 3.45
C THR A 30 11.97 -6.63 2.11
N PHE A 31 13.19 -6.88 1.61
CA PHE A 31 13.37 -7.58 0.34
C PHE A 31 12.99 -9.06 0.40
N SER A 32 13.23 -9.74 1.54
CA SER A 32 12.73 -11.11 1.74
C SER A 32 11.20 -11.16 1.74
N PHE A 33 10.53 -10.20 2.38
CA PHE A 33 9.07 -10.10 2.31
C PHE A 33 8.58 -9.91 0.87
N LEU A 34 9.20 -8.98 0.12
CA LEU A 34 8.87 -8.76 -1.28
C LEU A 34 9.10 -10.00 -2.15
N ALA A 35 10.17 -10.76 -1.91
CA ALA A 35 10.44 -12.00 -2.62
C ALA A 35 9.33 -13.04 -2.37
N ILE A 36 8.88 -13.19 -1.12
CA ILE A 36 7.76 -14.08 -0.76
C ILE A 36 6.47 -13.62 -1.45
N VAL A 37 6.16 -12.33 -1.43
CA VAL A 37 4.99 -11.76 -2.11
C VAL A 37 5.00 -12.05 -3.61
N ILE A 38 6.15 -11.86 -4.27
CA ILE A 38 6.31 -12.16 -5.70
C ILE A 38 6.14 -13.66 -5.95
N PHE A 39 6.69 -14.51 -5.08
CA PHE A 39 6.54 -15.96 -5.20
C PHE A 39 5.07 -16.40 -5.05
N VAL A 40 4.35 -15.88 -4.05
CA VAL A 40 2.91 -16.12 -3.88
C VAL A 40 2.13 -15.61 -5.10
N ASN A 41 2.51 -14.47 -5.67
CA ASN A 41 1.92 -13.97 -6.90
C ASN A 41 2.10 -14.93 -8.08
N VAL A 42 3.27 -15.55 -8.24
CA VAL A 42 3.50 -16.56 -9.28
C VAL A 42 2.63 -17.80 -9.05
N ILE A 43 2.53 -18.27 -7.80
CA ILE A 43 1.65 -19.39 -7.44
C ILE A 43 0.20 -19.05 -7.77
N GLY A 44 -0.28 -17.87 -7.39
CA GLY A 44 -1.67 -17.46 -7.62
C GLY A 44 -2.03 -17.24 -9.09
N VAL A 45 -1.05 -16.97 -9.96
CA VAL A 45 -1.27 -16.95 -11.42
C VAL A 45 -1.41 -18.36 -11.98
N TYR A 46 -0.68 -19.34 -11.40
CA TYR A 46 -0.66 -20.71 -11.92
C TYR A 46 -1.80 -21.57 -11.34
N PHE A 47 -2.11 -21.39 -10.06
CA PHE A 47 -3.12 -22.13 -9.30
C PHE A 47 -4.29 -21.19 -8.98
N ASP A 48 -5.03 -20.78 -10.00
CA ASP A 48 -6.23 -19.93 -9.85
C ASP A 48 -7.45 -20.78 -9.47
N GLU A 49 -7.37 -21.40 -8.30
CA GLU A 49 -8.38 -22.32 -7.78
C GLU A 49 -8.97 -21.79 -6.47
N GLN A 50 -10.23 -22.13 -6.19
CA GLN A 50 -10.92 -21.64 -4.98
C GLN A 50 -10.16 -21.92 -3.67
N TRP A 51 -9.50 -23.07 -3.57
CA TRP A 51 -8.72 -23.42 -2.38
C TRP A 51 -7.55 -22.45 -2.16
N PHE A 52 -6.92 -21.95 -3.22
CA PHE A 52 -5.82 -20.99 -3.15
C PHE A 52 -6.32 -19.65 -2.62
N TRP A 53 -7.47 -19.18 -3.12
CA TRP A 53 -8.11 -17.96 -2.64
C TRP A 53 -8.49 -18.01 -1.15
N ILE A 54 -9.01 -19.15 -0.68
CA ILE A 54 -9.32 -19.36 0.75
C ILE A 54 -8.02 -19.36 1.59
N LEU A 55 -6.98 -20.07 1.14
CA LEU A 55 -5.69 -20.11 1.81
C LEU A 55 -5.05 -18.71 1.88
N TYR A 56 -5.07 -17.97 0.77
CA TYR A 56 -4.61 -16.59 0.71
C TYR A 56 -5.39 -15.70 1.68
N CYS A 57 -6.72 -15.80 1.72
CA CYS A 57 -7.55 -15.01 2.64
C CYS A 57 -7.18 -15.24 4.12
N ILE A 58 -7.08 -16.50 4.54
CA ILE A 58 -6.69 -16.86 5.91
C ILE A 58 -5.30 -16.34 6.24
N THR A 59 -4.32 -16.59 5.38
CA THR A 59 -2.93 -16.18 5.59
C THR A 59 -2.78 -14.65 5.58
N HIS A 60 -3.51 -13.94 4.72
CA HIS A 60 -3.52 -12.47 4.64
C HIS A 60 -4.05 -11.83 5.92
N ILE A 61 -5.19 -12.33 6.44
CA ILE A 61 -5.78 -11.82 7.70
C ILE A 61 -4.82 -12.07 8.87
N LEU A 62 -4.28 -13.30 9.00
CA LEU A 62 -3.34 -13.62 10.06
C LEU A 62 -2.07 -12.77 10.00
N PHE A 63 -1.53 -12.56 8.80
CA PHE A 63 -0.37 -11.71 8.59
C PHE A 63 -0.65 -10.23 8.92
N GLY A 64 -1.82 -9.72 8.53
CA GLY A 64 -2.27 -8.36 8.84
C GLY A 64 -2.39 -8.12 10.35
N LEU A 65 -2.95 -9.07 11.09
CA LEU A 65 -3.04 -9.02 12.56
C LEU A 65 -1.66 -9.08 13.24
N ALA A 66 -0.76 -9.93 12.73
CA ALA A 66 0.62 -10.01 13.22
C ALA A 66 1.39 -8.71 12.99
N CYS A 67 1.27 -8.11 11.80
CA CYS A 67 1.87 -6.82 11.46
C CYS A 67 1.31 -5.70 12.35
N THR A 68 -0.02 -5.67 12.54
CA THR A 68 -0.71 -4.72 13.40
C THR A 68 -0.17 -4.76 14.83
N SER A 69 -0.05 -5.96 15.39
CA SER A 69 0.48 -6.16 16.74
C SER A 69 1.92 -5.63 16.84
N LYS A 70 2.76 -5.90 15.83
CA LYS A 70 4.14 -5.43 15.79
C LYS A 70 4.23 -3.90 15.68
N VAL A 71 3.42 -3.28 14.82
CA VAL A 71 3.42 -1.82 14.61
C VAL A 71 2.87 -1.08 15.83
N TYR A 72 1.79 -1.58 16.43
CA TYR A 72 1.18 -0.98 17.62
C TYR A 72 2.16 -0.94 18.80
N TYR A 73 2.87 -2.05 19.04
CA TYR A 73 3.85 -2.16 20.12
C TYR A 73 5.27 -1.76 19.73
N MET A 74 5.43 -0.93 18.67
CA MET A 74 6.73 -0.35 18.28
C MET A 74 7.85 -1.39 18.07
N GLY A 75 7.52 -2.56 17.53
CA GLY A 75 8.50 -3.63 17.29
C GLY A 75 9.02 -4.34 18.54
N LYS A 76 8.52 -4.02 19.75
CA LYS A 76 8.85 -4.77 20.97
C LYS A 76 8.39 -6.22 20.91
N LEU A 77 7.34 -6.49 20.12
CA LEU A 77 6.87 -7.84 19.85
C LEU A 77 7.76 -8.51 18.79
N LYS A 78 8.54 -9.51 19.21
CA LYS A 78 9.27 -10.39 18.29
C LYS A 78 8.32 -11.43 17.69
N LEU A 79 8.27 -11.50 16.36
CA LEU A 79 7.47 -12.47 15.60
C LEU A 79 8.14 -13.85 15.62
N ASN A 80 7.96 -14.58 16.72
CA ASN A 80 8.42 -15.96 16.90
C ASN A 80 7.20 -16.87 17.17
N PHE A 81 7.38 -18.20 17.20
CA PHE A 81 6.32 -19.16 17.57
C PHE A 81 5.60 -18.84 18.90
N ARG A 82 6.26 -18.11 19.81
CA ARG A 82 5.70 -17.66 21.09
C ARG A 82 5.02 -16.28 21.03
N VAL A 83 4.66 -15.78 19.83
CA VAL A 83 3.97 -14.49 19.64
C VAL A 83 2.73 -14.38 20.52
N HIS A 84 1.91 -15.42 20.58
CA HIS A 84 0.68 -15.42 21.35
C HIS A 84 0.93 -15.28 22.85
N ILE A 85 1.98 -15.94 23.38
CA ILE A 85 2.39 -15.84 24.78
C ILE A 85 2.93 -14.43 25.09
N ASN A 86 3.76 -13.89 24.20
CA ASN A 86 4.34 -12.55 24.38
C ASN A 86 3.27 -11.46 24.28
N LEU A 87 2.33 -11.61 23.36
CA LEU A 87 1.17 -10.73 23.23
C LEU A 87 0.29 -10.81 24.48
N TYR A 88 -0.01 -12.02 24.97
CA TYR A 88 -0.79 -12.21 26.20
C TYR A 88 -0.13 -11.57 27.41
N LYS A 89 1.19 -11.76 27.60
CA LYS A 89 1.95 -11.11 28.68
C LYS A 89 1.88 -9.58 28.58
N LEU A 90 2.09 -9.04 27.38
CA LEU A 90 2.06 -7.61 27.14
C LEU A 90 0.66 -7.01 27.34
N VAL A 91 -0.40 -7.73 26.94
CA VAL A 91 -1.79 -7.32 27.19
C VAL A 91 -2.12 -7.39 28.68
N LYS A 92 -1.67 -8.44 29.37
CA LYS A 92 -1.85 -8.62 30.81
C LYS A 92 -1.14 -7.53 31.62
N GLU A 93 0.10 -7.19 31.26
CA GLU A 93 0.87 -6.09 31.88
C GLU A 93 0.23 -4.71 31.64
N ASN A 94 -0.40 -4.50 30.49
CA ASN A 94 -1.05 -3.22 30.17
C ASN A 94 -2.49 -3.09 30.71
N GLY A 95 -3.09 -4.18 31.21
CA GLY A 95 -4.48 -4.24 31.64
C GLY A 95 -5.46 -4.34 30.47
N PHE A 96 -6.37 -5.32 30.54
CA PHE A 96 -7.32 -5.65 29.46
C PHE A 96 -8.28 -4.50 29.10
N PHE A 97 -8.57 -3.62 30.05
CA PHE A 97 -9.54 -2.51 29.94
C PHE A 97 -8.90 -1.12 30.03
N SER A 98 -7.57 -1.03 29.97
CA SER A 98 -6.85 0.24 30.02
C SER A 98 -7.00 1.00 28.69
N ARG A 99 -7.03 2.34 28.76
CA ARG A 99 -7.05 3.19 27.56
C ARG A 99 -5.85 2.86 26.65
N PRO A 100 -6.04 2.77 25.32
CA PRO A 100 -4.96 2.47 24.39
C PRO A 100 -3.86 3.53 24.49
N ARG A 101 -2.61 3.08 24.67
CA ARG A 101 -1.43 3.92 24.88
C ARG A 101 -1.11 4.82 23.68
N TYR A 102 -1.44 4.35 22.47
CA TYR A 102 -1.20 5.06 21.21
C TYR A 102 -2.49 5.14 20.38
N VAL A 103 -3.42 6.00 20.79
CA VAL A 103 -4.78 6.13 20.21
C VAL A 103 -4.73 6.34 18.69
N ASN A 104 -3.92 7.28 18.19
CA ASN A 104 -3.84 7.60 16.76
C ASN A 104 -3.42 6.37 15.93
N ARG A 105 -2.41 5.63 16.39
CA ARG A 105 -1.97 4.41 15.73
C ARG A 105 -3.01 3.31 15.80
N MET A 106 -3.72 3.19 16.93
CA MET A 106 -4.81 2.21 17.05
C MET A 106 -5.89 2.47 16.01
N VAL A 107 -6.30 3.73 15.82
CA VAL A 107 -7.31 4.10 14.82
C VAL A 107 -6.84 3.74 13.40
N LEU A 108 -5.62 4.14 13.02
CA LEU A 108 -5.02 3.77 11.72
C LEU A 108 -5.04 2.25 11.51
N LEU A 109 -4.59 1.50 12.52
CA LEU A 109 -4.48 0.05 12.42
C LEU A 109 -5.85 -0.61 12.33
N ILE A 110 -6.87 -0.13 13.06
CA ILE A 110 -8.25 -0.62 12.92
C ILE A 110 -8.75 -0.39 11.50
N LEU A 111 -8.59 0.83 10.96
CA LEU A 111 -9.00 1.14 9.59
C LEU A 111 -8.28 0.27 8.57
N ALA A 112 -6.97 0.06 8.74
CA ALA A 112 -6.18 -0.80 7.88
C ALA A 112 -6.64 -2.27 7.97
N ASN A 113 -6.92 -2.80 9.16
CA ASN A 113 -7.42 -4.19 9.30
C ASN A 113 -8.79 -4.35 8.66
N VAL A 114 -9.73 -3.42 8.88
CA VAL A 114 -11.05 -3.46 8.26
C VAL A 114 -10.92 -3.47 6.73
N ALA A 115 -10.09 -2.58 6.17
CA ALA A 115 -9.84 -2.56 4.74
C ALA A 115 -9.21 -3.86 4.22
N ASN A 116 -8.20 -4.41 4.92
CA ASN A 116 -7.53 -5.65 4.51
C ASN A 116 -8.42 -6.89 4.64
N ILE A 117 -9.28 -6.96 5.66
CA ILE A 117 -10.28 -8.02 5.79
C ILE A 117 -11.29 -7.90 4.65
N ALA A 118 -11.76 -6.70 4.34
CA ALA A 118 -12.67 -6.48 3.21
C ALA A 118 -12.03 -6.93 1.88
N PHE A 119 -10.78 -6.58 1.62
CA PHE A 119 -10.06 -7.08 0.45
C PHE A 119 -9.93 -8.61 0.45
N ALA A 120 -9.49 -9.22 1.55
CA ALA A 120 -9.30 -10.66 1.63
C ALA A 120 -10.60 -11.44 1.39
N LEU A 121 -11.71 -10.99 2.00
CA LEU A 121 -13.03 -11.57 1.80
C LEU A 121 -13.54 -11.35 0.37
N TYR A 122 -13.32 -10.16 -0.20
CA TYR A 122 -13.67 -9.87 -1.59
C TYR A 122 -12.96 -10.84 -2.55
N GLY A 123 -11.65 -11.07 -2.37
CA GLY A 123 -10.89 -12.03 -3.16
C GLY A 123 -11.42 -13.46 -3.01
N ALA A 124 -11.72 -13.90 -1.78
CA ALA A 124 -12.23 -15.25 -1.53
C ALA A 124 -13.63 -15.51 -2.10
N ILE A 125 -14.51 -14.49 -2.11
CA ILE A 125 -15.91 -14.60 -2.55
C ILE A 125 -16.03 -14.42 -4.06
N HIS A 126 -15.43 -13.36 -4.60
CA HIS A 126 -15.65 -12.96 -5.99
C HIS A 126 -14.61 -13.51 -6.95
N GLN A 127 -13.45 -13.97 -6.46
CA GLN A 127 -12.37 -14.55 -7.26
C GLN A 127 -12.11 -13.74 -8.54
N PRO A 128 -11.65 -12.49 -8.40
CA PRO A 128 -11.45 -11.62 -9.56
C PRO A 128 -10.49 -12.27 -10.55
N GLU A 129 -10.73 -12.02 -11.84
CA GLU A 129 -10.08 -12.70 -12.98
C GLU A 129 -8.55 -12.74 -12.95
N SER A 130 -7.92 -11.84 -12.18
CA SER A 130 -6.47 -11.77 -12.06
C SER A 130 -6.01 -11.58 -10.61
N PHE A 131 -5.45 -12.64 -10.02
CA PHE A 131 -4.82 -12.60 -8.70
C PHE A 131 -3.76 -11.47 -8.56
N PRO A 132 -2.87 -11.22 -9.55
CA PRO A 132 -1.94 -10.10 -9.49
C PRO A 132 -2.61 -8.74 -9.35
N ASN A 133 -3.73 -8.52 -10.04
CA ASN A 133 -4.47 -7.26 -9.95
C ASN A 133 -5.12 -7.13 -8.57
N HIS A 134 -5.69 -8.22 -8.04
CA HIS A 134 -6.19 -8.25 -6.67
C HIS A 134 -5.11 -7.83 -5.65
N LEU A 135 -3.94 -8.48 -5.71
CA LEU A 135 -2.82 -8.18 -4.84
C LEU A 135 -2.31 -6.73 -5.02
N LEU A 136 -2.35 -6.20 -6.24
CA LEU A 136 -2.00 -4.81 -6.53
C LEU A 136 -2.94 -3.84 -5.81
N PHE A 137 -4.25 -4.09 -5.88
CA PHE A 137 -5.25 -3.26 -5.19
C PHE A 137 -5.07 -3.30 -3.68
N VAL A 138 -4.69 -4.43 -3.10
CA VAL A 138 -4.37 -4.53 -1.67
C VAL A 138 -3.19 -3.64 -1.31
N PHE A 139 -2.08 -3.72 -2.03
CA PHE A 139 -0.89 -2.90 -1.74
C PHE A 139 -1.14 -1.40 -1.97
N LEU A 140 -1.78 -1.04 -3.09
CA LEU A 140 -2.12 0.36 -3.38
C LEU A 140 -3.14 0.91 -2.40
N GLY A 141 -4.16 0.12 -2.02
CA GLY A 141 -5.15 0.51 -1.03
C GLY A 141 -4.52 0.82 0.33
N ASN A 142 -3.61 -0.05 0.79
CA ASN A 142 -2.86 0.21 2.03
C ASN A 142 -1.95 1.44 1.92
N LEU A 143 -1.26 1.62 0.79
CA LEU A 143 -0.44 2.80 0.56
C LEU A 143 -1.26 4.10 0.60
N LEU A 144 -2.40 4.14 -0.10
CA LEU A 144 -3.28 5.31 -0.16
C LEU A 144 -3.91 5.58 1.21
N LEU A 145 -4.37 4.55 1.92
CA LEU A 145 -4.88 4.68 3.28
C LEU A 145 -3.82 5.29 4.20
N TYR A 146 -2.58 4.77 4.14
CA TYR A 146 -1.52 5.27 4.99
C TYR A 146 -1.06 6.69 4.63
N LEU A 147 -0.94 7.01 3.33
CA LEU A 147 -0.61 8.35 2.86
C LEU A 147 -1.70 9.36 3.26
N THR A 148 -2.97 9.00 3.11
CA THR A 148 -4.11 9.84 3.49
C THR A 148 -4.10 10.10 4.99
N TRP A 149 -3.93 9.04 5.79
CA TRP A 149 -3.77 9.17 7.24
C TRP A 149 -2.60 10.10 7.59
N TYR A 150 -1.46 9.93 6.93
CA TYR A 150 -0.28 10.75 7.16
C TYR A 150 -0.55 12.24 6.92
N ILE A 151 -1.20 12.58 5.80
CA ILE A 151 -1.57 13.96 5.48
C ILE A 151 -2.57 14.51 6.50
N ILE A 152 -3.61 13.74 6.86
CA ILE A 152 -4.61 14.12 7.88
C ILE A 152 -3.91 14.42 9.21
N MET A 153 -3.01 13.56 9.65
CA MET A 153 -2.30 13.74 10.91
C MET A 153 -1.39 14.97 10.91
N LYS A 154 -0.73 15.28 9.78
CA LYS A 154 0.01 16.54 9.62
C LYS A 154 -0.90 17.75 9.74
N LEU A 155 -2.10 17.70 9.15
CA LEU A 155 -3.10 18.78 9.26
C LEU A 155 -3.59 18.95 10.70
N ILE A 156 -3.92 17.85 11.39
CA ILE A 156 -4.35 17.86 12.81
C ILE A 156 -3.27 18.49 13.70
N HIS A 157 -2.00 18.13 13.48
CA HIS A 157 -0.85 18.68 14.23
C HIS A 157 -0.40 20.06 13.73
N ARG A 158 -1.13 20.67 12.78
CA ARG A 158 -0.85 21.99 12.20
C ARG A 158 0.59 22.11 11.69
N GLU A 159 1.10 21.04 11.10
CA GLU A 159 2.41 21.06 10.47
C GLU A 159 2.36 21.91 9.19
N LYS A 160 3.41 22.72 8.99
CA LYS A 160 3.50 23.59 7.82
C LYS A 160 3.80 22.75 6.57
N PHE A 161 3.04 22.97 5.51
CA PHE A 161 3.36 22.48 4.17
C PHE A 161 4.11 23.58 3.40
N THR A 162 5.24 23.23 2.77
CA THR A 162 5.90 24.11 1.81
C THR A 162 5.11 24.12 0.50
N ARG A 163 5.33 25.13 -0.35
CA ARG A 163 4.56 25.29 -1.60
C ARG A 163 4.76 24.13 -2.57
N PHE A 164 6.00 23.63 -2.70
CA PHE A 164 6.35 22.57 -3.66
C PHE A 164 5.61 21.25 -3.44
N PRO A 165 5.60 20.63 -2.24
CA PRO A 165 4.83 19.40 -1.98
C PRO A 165 3.35 19.52 -2.30
N VAL A 166 2.75 20.69 -2.04
CA VAL A 166 1.33 20.95 -2.34
C VAL A 166 1.11 20.96 -3.85
N ILE A 167 1.95 21.68 -4.60
CA ILE A 167 1.90 21.69 -6.07
C ILE A 167 2.07 20.26 -6.60
N TYR A 168 3.09 19.53 -6.14
CA TYR A 168 3.34 18.15 -6.57
C TYR A 168 2.17 17.22 -6.26
N LEU A 169 1.54 17.37 -5.09
CA LEU A 169 0.39 16.54 -4.69
C LEU A 169 -0.83 16.82 -5.57
N ILE A 170 -1.12 18.09 -5.85
CA ILE A 170 -2.23 18.47 -6.74
C ILE A 170 -1.97 17.93 -8.15
N THR A 171 -0.77 18.18 -8.70
CA THR A 171 -0.38 17.69 -10.02
C THR A 171 -0.44 16.16 -10.10
N ALA A 172 0.08 15.44 -9.11
CA ALA A 172 -0.01 13.99 -9.03
C ALA A 172 -1.47 13.51 -9.04
N THR A 173 -2.35 14.17 -8.29
CA THR A 173 -3.77 13.81 -8.19
C THR A 173 -4.49 14.01 -9.53
N ILE A 174 -4.21 15.10 -10.24
CA ILE A 174 -4.77 15.38 -11.56
C ILE A 174 -4.33 14.31 -12.57
N PHE A 175 -3.03 14.03 -12.65
CA PHE A 175 -2.52 12.99 -13.57
C PHE A 175 -3.02 11.60 -13.20
N TRP A 176 -3.17 11.27 -11.91
CA TRP A 176 -3.80 10.01 -11.49
C TRP A 176 -5.26 9.93 -11.95
N GLY A 177 -6.03 11.01 -11.85
CA GLY A 177 -7.41 11.06 -12.34
C GLY A 177 -7.52 10.72 -13.83
N PHE A 178 -6.72 11.39 -14.67
CA PHE A 178 -6.69 11.09 -16.11
C PHE A 178 -6.11 9.70 -16.41
N SER A 179 -5.07 9.28 -15.70
CA SER A 179 -4.50 7.94 -15.84
C SER A 179 -5.54 6.86 -15.54
N LEU A 180 -6.34 7.01 -14.48
CA LEU A 180 -7.37 6.03 -14.13
C LEU A 180 -8.48 6.00 -15.17
N TYR A 181 -8.85 7.15 -15.74
CA TYR A 181 -9.81 7.22 -16.83
C TYR A 181 -9.41 6.33 -18.03
N PHE A 182 -8.14 6.39 -18.45
CA PHE A 182 -7.64 5.55 -19.54
C PHE A 182 -7.37 4.10 -19.08
N PHE A 183 -7.00 3.87 -17.81
CA PHE A 183 -6.79 2.54 -17.27
C PHE A 183 -8.04 1.66 -17.37
N PHE A 184 -9.21 2.20 -17.05
CA PHE A 184 -10.48 1.46 -17.13
C PHE A 184 -10.98 1.26 -18.57
N ARG A 185 -10.28 1.80 -19.57
CA ARG A 185 -10.55 1.53 -20.99
C ARG A 185 -9.66 0.39 -21.47
N GLU A 186 -10.12 -0.83 -21.25
CA GLU A 186 -9.40 -2.01 -21.72
C GLU A 186 -9.31 -2.03 -23.26
N VAL A 187 -8.08 -2.09 -23.77
CA VAL A 187 -7.77 -2.26 -25.20
C VAL A 187 -6.94 -3.52 -25.46
N LYS A 188 -6.57 -4.26 -24.41
CA LYS A 188 -5.81 -5.51 -24.50
C LYS A 188 -6.14 -6.45 -23.34
N SER A 189 -5.85 -7.73 -23.50
CA SER A 189 -5.82 -8.70 -22.42
C SER A 189 -4.64 -9.66 -22.60
N TYR A 190 -3.99 -9.99 -21.49
CA TYR A 190 -2.89 -10.97 -21.45
C TYR A 190 -3.38 -12.40 -21.14
N GLU A 191 -4.66 -12.54 -20.80
CA GLU A 191 -5.28 -13.81 -20.39
C GLU A 191 -5.84 -14.58 -21.59
N VAL A 192 -5.98 -13.91 -22.73
CA VAL A 192 -6.48 -14.51 -23.97
C VAL A 192 -5.39 -14.61 -25.03
N PRO A 193 -5.50 -15.56 -25.98
CA PRO A 193 -4.61 -15.63 -27.13
C PRO A 193 -4.52 -14.30 -27.89
N ALA A 194 -3.35 -13.99 -28.43
CA ALA A 194 -3.08 -12.72 -29.11
C ALA A 194 -4.09 -12.39 -30.23
N ALA A 195 -4.61 -13.40 -30.92
CA ALA A 195 -5.65 -13.21 -31.95
C ALA A 195 -6.95 -12.65 -31.36
N ILE A 196 -7.38 -13.14 -30.18
CA ILE A 196 -8.57 -12.65 -29.47
C ILE A 196 -8.26 -11.28 -28.85
N SER A 197 -7.07 -11.07 -28.28
CA SER A 197 -6.73 -9.75 -27.73
C SER A 197 -6.77 -8.65 -28.81
N ARG A 198 -6.38 -8.96 -30.06
CA ARG A 198 -6.39 -7.98 -31.17
C ARG A 198 -7.78 -7.49 -31.55
N THR A 199 -8.84 -8.23 -31.23
CA THR A 199 -10.22 -7.76 -31.48
C THR A 199 -10.63 -6.63 -30.54
N ARG A 200 -9.90 -6.43 -29.43
CA ARG A 200 -10.09 -5.33 -28.48
C ARG A 200 -9.39 -4.03 -28.89
N ASN A 201 -8.56 -4.06 -29.95
CA ASN A 201 -7.83 -2.89 -30.41
C ASN A 201 -8.80 -1.80 -30.87
N LYS A 202 -8.50 -0.55 -30.49
CA LYS A 202 -9.22 0.65 -30.92
C LYS A 202 -8.34 1.50 -31.81
N GLN A 203 -8.94 2.47 -32.50
CA GLN A 203 -8.18 3.47 -33.24
C GLN A 203 -7.31 4.30 -32.29
N CYS A 204 -6.08 4.61 -32.72
CA CYS A 204 -5.16 5.45 -31.97
C CYS A 204 -5.73 6.87 -31.82
N ILE A 205 -5.54 7.47 -30.64
CA ILE A 205 -6.19 8.74 -30.26
C ILE A 205 -5.24 9.94 -30.34
N VAL A 206 -3.93 9.74 -30.21
CA VAL A 206 -2.93 10.82 -30.24
C VAL A 206 -1.97 10.59 -31.40
N LEU A 207 -1.89 11.59 -32.30
CA LEU A 207 -1.03 11.59 -33.49
C LEU A 207 -1.21 10.38 -34.42
N ASN A 208 -2.37 9.71 -34.36
CA ASN A 208 -2.62 8.42 -35.03
C ASN A 208 -1.57 7.35 -34.70
N PHE A 209 -0.93 7.45 -33.53
CA PHE A 209 0.13 6.53 -33.11
C PHE A 209 -0.13 5.93 -31.72
N PHE A 210 -0.49 6.75 -30.73
CA PHE A 210 -0.73 6.27 -29.37
C PHE A 210 -2.19 5.93 -29.14
N ASP A 211 -2.44 4.76 -28.56
CA ASP A 211 -3.77 4.32 -28.15
C ASP A 211 -4.10 4.73 -26.69
N ASP A 212 -5.28 4.32 -26.21
CA ASP A 212 -5.71 4.56 -24.82
C ASP A 212 -4.68 4.04 -23.79
N HIS A 213 -4.06 2.89 -24.07
CA HIS A 213 -3.13 2.22 -23.16
C HIS A 213 -1.77 2.94 -23.09
N ASP A 214 -1.26 3.42 -24.22
CA ASP A 214 -0.05 4.20 -24.27
C ASP A 214 -0.21 5.54 -23.53
N VAL A 215 -1.36 6.19 -23.73
CA VAL A 215 -1.71 7.43 -23.02
C VAL A 215 -1.83 7.17 -21.52
N TRP A 216 -2.41 6.05 -21.10
CA TRP A 216 -2.39 5.62 -19.70
C TRP A 216 -0.97 5.48 -19.16
N HIS A 217 -0.05 4.83 -19.87
CA HIS A 217 1.34 4.70 -19.44
C HIS A 217 2.06 6.05 -19.32
N ILE A 218 1.87 6.95 -20.28
CA ILE A 218 2.47 8.30 -20.23
C ILE A 218 1.93 9.04 -19.01
N LEU A 219 0.61 9.13 -18.83
CA LEU A 219 0.00 9.86 -17.72
C LEU A 219 0.36 9.27 -16.36
N SER A 220 0.29 7.94 -16.21
CA SER A 220 0.68 7.25 -14.96
C SER A 220 2.15 7.46 -14.61
N SER A 221 3.05 7.60 -15.60
CA SER A 221 4.46 7.90 -15.34
C SER A 221 4.65 9.29 -14.71
N PHE A 222 3.93 10.31 -15.20
CA PHE A 222 3.90 11.64 -14.58
C PHE A 222 3.28 11.57 -13.18
N SER A 223 2.16 10.86 -13.01
CA SER A 223 1.52 10.65 -11.71
C SER A 223 2.49 10.08 -10.68
N MET A 224 3.22 9.02 -11.04
CA MET A 224 4.21 8.38 -10.17
C MET A 224 5.38 9.32 -9.86
N PHE A 225 5.91 10.03 -10.86
CA PHE A 225 6.99 10.99 -10.67
C PHE A 225 6.63 12.07 -9.64
N PHE A 226 5.48 12.72 -9.82
CA PHE A 226 5.03 13.74 -8.87
C PHE A 226 4.65 13.15 -7.51
N SER A 227 4.12 11.92 -7.45
CA SER A 227 3.87 11.22 -6.18
C SER A 227 5.16 11.00 -5.38
N PHE A 228 6.27 10.65 -6.05
CA PHE A 228 7.57 10.52 -5.40
C PHE A 228 8.12 11.88 -4.95
N LEU A 229 7.99 12.92 -5.78
CA LEU A 229 8.38 14.27 -5.38
C LEU A 229 7.60 14.74 -4.15
N THR A 230 6.28 14.52 -4.11
CA THR A 230 5.47 14.76 -2.92
C THR A 230 6.03 14.00 -1.73
N LEU A 231 6.23 12.68 -1.83
CA LEU A 231 6.73 11.86 -0.73
C LEU A 231 8.08 12.33 -0.18
N LEU A 232 8.99 12.75 -1.06
CA LEU A 232 10.33 13.20 -0.67
C LEU A 232 10.33 14.59 -0.01
N THR A 233 9.38 15.45 -0.36
CA THR A 233 9.34 16.86 0.07
C THR A 233 8.26 17.14 1.11
N LEU A 234 7.36 16.19 1.40
CA LEU A 234 6.18 16.37 2.26
C LEU A 234 6.49 16.91 3.67
N ASP A 235 7.70 16.63 4.16
CA ASP A 235 8.17 17.03 5.49
C ASP A 235 9.13 18.24 5.48
N ASP A 236 9.35 18.89 4.33
CA ASP A 236 10.28 20.03 4.23
C ASP A 236 9.89 21.19 5.16
N GLY A 237 8.59 21.40 5.40
CA GLY A 237 8.10 22.45 6.29
C GLY A 237 8.40 22.24 7.77
N ILE A 238 8.89 21.05 8.16
CA ILE A 238 9.36 20.74 9.51
C ILE A 238 10.86 20.44 9.58
N ARG A 239 11.62 20.69 8.50
CA ARG A 239 13.06 20.36 8.42
C ARG A 239 13.91 20.97 9.54
N ASN A 240 13.53 22.16 10.01
CA ASN A 240 14.25 22.89 11.06
C ASN A 240 13.80 22.52 12.48
N LYS A 241 12.79 21.65 12.66
CA LYS A 241 12.37 21.18 13.98
C LYS A 241 13.30 20.08 14.46
N ARG A 242 13.66 20.09 15.76
CA ARG A 242 14.39 18.99 16.38
C ARG A 242 13.51 17.75 16.40
N ARG A 243 14.11 16.57 16.24
CA ARG A 243 13.38 15.28 16.14
C ARG A 243 12.45 15.01 17.32
N ARG A 244 12.86 15.36 18.53
CA ARG A 244 12.05 15.23 19.75
C ARG A 244 10.77 16.09 19.75
N ASP A 245 10.74 17.15 18.94
CA ASP A 245 9.64 18.10 18.82
C ASP A 245 8.70 17.75 17.65
N ILE A 246 8.96 16.63 16.95
CA ILE A 246 8.15 16.12 15.84
C ILE A 246 7.20 15.05 16.38
N ALA A 247 5.89 15.24 16.16
CA ALA A 247 4.89 14.26 16.57
C ALA A 247 5.06 12.95 15.78
N ALA A 248 5.03 11.82 16.50
CA ALA A 248 5.02 10.48 15.95
C ALA A 248 3.59 9.92 16.04
N PHE A 249 2.99 9.64 14.89
CA PHE A 249 1.61 9.18 14.77
C PHE A 249 1.49 7.98 13.83
#